data_AF-A0A2N1R9Y0-F1
#
_entry.id   AF-A0A2N1R9Y0-F1
#
_cell.length_a   1.000
_cell.length_b   1.000
_cell.length_c   1.000
_cell.angle_alpha   90.00
_cell.angle_beta   90.00
_cell.angle_gamma   90.00
#
_symmetry.space_group_name_H-M   'P 1'
#
loop_
_entity.id
_entity.type
_entity.pdbx_description
1 polymer ?
#
loop_
_entity_poly.entity_id
_entity_poly.type
_entity_poly.pdbx_seq_one_letter_code
_entity_poly.pdbx_strand_id
1 'polypeptide(L)'
;MAMKRMTNPLARAAVASSALFIIATFSTCDFLTSDVFPRWLSYVEASVDFRAITVAQGLGSDATIENLEFAPYVTGGTDYSKVLVYATGNSTNRLILLSPESMEYKFTPTGAGFTRALASVSNGFLCGTQIVDPLNPGNTSASPIWTNATSVRVFRVGNPVTGLNYVVDPNSSLQGIFAEYPSAWGAATVSVTRDFDSLVGNFTLLDSDFANGYSVLSRRHSNGQGYTATFASAALFWAGGTVFDSAAAIKTGPFPVADDLAWLTDGGPVAYSRGDKGVNRLVRYKWGTGDFTTGAPAQEIDSLAFDEEDVRILSFDPSGTWWFIYDRVDGRLYKLRTWWK
;
A
#
# COMPACT_ATOMS: atom_id res chain seq x y z
N MET A 1 28.24 41.82 -62.59
CA MET A 1 28.86 40.49 -62.48
C MET A 1 28.20 39.80 -61.28
N ALA A 2 27.32 38.83 -61.54
CA ALA A 2 26.42 38.26 -60.53
C ALA A 2 27.15 37.23 -59.65
N MET A 3 27.12 37.43 -58.33
CA MET A 3 27.68 36.49 -57.36
C MET A 3 26.61 35.43 -57.01
N LYS A 4 26.83 34.21 -57.51
CA LYS A 4 25.96 33.05 -57.35
C LYS A 4 26.03 32.56 -55.89
N ARG A 5 25.01 32.82 -55.08
CA ARG A 5 24.86 32.17 -53.75
C ARG A 5 24.57 30.68 -53.97
N MET A 6 25.59 29.84 -53.87
CA MET A 6 25.42 28.40 -53.69
C MET A 6 25.03 28.13 -52.23
N THR A 7 23.74 28.13 -51.93
CA THR A 7 23.21 27.50 -50.72
C THR A 7 23.27 26.00 -50.92
N ASN A 8 24.25 25.32 -50.32
CA ASN A 8 24.44 23.88 -50.48
C ASN A 8 23.29 23.12 -49.77
N PRO A 9 22.32 22.55 -50.50
CA PRO A 9 21.09 22.01 -49.90
C PRO A 9 21.36 20.73 -49.08
N LEU A 10 22.44 20.01 -49.40
CA LEU A 10 22.90 18.83 -48.66
C LEU A 10 23.33 19.14 -47.23
N ALA A 11 24.00 20.29 -47.01
CA ALA A 11 24.42 20.70 -45.67
C ALA A 11 23.22 21.10 -44.78
N ARG A 12 22.19 21.72 -45.38
CA ARG A 12 20.96 22.06 -44.66
C ARG A 12 20.10 20.83 -44.36
N ALA A 13 20.03 19.87 -45.28
CA ALA A 13 19.35 18.60 -45.06
C ALA A 13 20.05 17.76 -43.98
N ALA A 14 21.38 17.70 -43.97
CA ALA A 14 22.13 16.99 -42.93
C ALA A 14 21.93 17.61 -41.54
N VAL A 15 21.99 18.95 -41.42
CA VAL A 15 21.76 19.64 -40.14
C VAL A 15 20.29 19.52 -39.69
N ALA A 16 19.33 19.59 -40.61
CA ALA A 16 17.93 19.38 -40.29
C ALA A 16 17.63 17.93 -39.86
N SER A 17 18.23 16.93 -40.52
CA SER A 17 18.10 15.52 -40.14
C SER A 17 18.79 15.21 -38.82
N SER A 18 19.96 15.79 -38.53
CA SER A 18 20.62 15.66 -37.23
C SER A 18 19.83 16.36 -36.11
N ALA A 19 19.23 17.53 -36.39
CA ALA A 19 18.35 18.20 -35.44
C ALA A 19 17.05 17.40 -35.21
N LEU A 20 16.46 16.81 -36.25
CA LEU A 20 15.29 15.93 -36.14
C LEU A 20 15.62 14.62 -35.41
N PHE A 21 16.81 14.06 -35.58
CA PHE A 21 17.25 12.86 -34.86
C PHE A 21 17.49 13.14 -33.38
N ILE A 22 18.10 14.29 -33.06
CA ILE A 22 18.31 14.76 -31.69
C ILE A 22 16.96 15.12 -31.03
N ILE A 23 16.06 15.80 -31.75
CA ILE A 23 14.72 16.11 -31.25
C ILE A 23 13.88 14.84 -31.11
N ALA A 24 14.02 13.85 -32.00
CA ALA A 24 13.35 12.56 -31.86
C ALA A 24 13.89 11.76 -30.66
N THR A 25 15.20 11.75 -30.39
CA THR A 25 15.77 11.05 -29.23
C THR A 25 15.51 11.78 -27.90
N PHE A 26 15.31 13.09 -27.90
CA PHE A 26 14.88 13.84 -26.72
C PHE A 26 13.35 13.92 -26.55
N SER A 27 12.58 13.69 -27.63
CA SER A 27 11.12 13.54 -27.58
C SER A 27 10.68 12.15 -27.11
N THR A 28 11.58 11.17 -27.08
CA THR A 28 11.34 9.83 -26.55
C THR A 28 11.72 9.75 -25.07
N CYS A 29 11.05 10.55 -24.22
CA CYS A 29 11.08 10.28 -22.77
C CYS A 29 10.60 8.85 -22.48
N ASP A 30 9.70 8.31 -23.30
CA ASP A 30 9.22 6.91 -23.21
C ASP A 30 10.30 5.84 -23.48
N PHE A 31 11.31 6.14 -24.32
CA PHE A 31 12.34 5.15 -24.68
C PHE A 31 13.42 5.03 -23.59
N LEU A 32 13.80 6.15 -22.96
CA LEU A 32 14.73 6.13 -21.84
C LEU A 32 14.11 5.54 -20.57
N THR A 33 12.79 5.70 -20.37
CA THR A 33 12.07 5.10 -19.24
C THR A 33 11.71 3.63 -19.44
N SER A 34 11.77 3.09 -20.66
CA SER A 34 11.40 1.69 -20.91
C SER A 34 12.56 0.69 -20.83
N ASP A 35 13.81 1.12 -21.07
CA ASP A 35 14.97 0.22 -21.22
C ASP A 35 16.16 0.50 -20.27
N VAL A 36 16.32 1.72 -19.74
CA VAL A 36 17.50 2.09 -18.93
C VAL A 36 17.19 2.25 -17.45
N PHE A 37 15.96 2.66 -17.13
CA PHE A 37 15.51 2.85 -15.75
C PHE A 37 14.29 1.98 -15.46
N PRO A 38 14.15 1.50 -14.21
CA PRO A 38 12.94 0.81 -13.80
C PRO A 38 11.70 1.66 -14.07
N ARG A 39 10.67 1.06 -14.66
CA ARG A 39 9.47 1.78 -15.12
C ARG A 39 8.77 2.55 -14.00
N TRP A 40 8.87 2.04 -12.77
CA TRP A 40 8.28 2.67 -11.60
C TRP A 40 8.91 4.04 -11.29
N LEU A 41 10.16 4.31 -11.64
CA LEU A 41 10.82 5.60 -11.33
C LEU A 41 10.09 6.79 -11.93
N SER A 42 9.45 6.60 -13.09
CA SER A 42 8.68 7.66 -13.76
C SER A 42 7.50 8.20 -12.93
N TYR A 43 7.07 7.42 -11.92
CA TYR A 43 5.97 7.78 -11.04
C TYR A 43 6.40 8.38 -9.70
N VAL A 44 7.71 8.44 -9.41
CA VAL A 44 8.21 9.02 -8.17
C VAL A 44 7.76 10.47 -8.04
N GLU A 45 7.17 10.81 -6.90
CA GLU A 45 6.79 12.17 -6.53
C GLU A 45 7.72 12.72 -5.45
N ALA A 46 8.04 11.90 -4.45
CA ALA A 46 8.93 12.27 -3.35
C ALA A 46 9.76 11.06 -2.93
N SER A 47 10.93 11.32 -2.35
CA SER A 47 11.79 10.28 -1.81
C SER A 47 12.65 10.79 -0.66
N VAL A 48 13.08 9.88 0.20
CA VAL A 48 13.96 10.18 1.33
C VAL A 48 15.04 9.12 1.45
N ASP A 49 16.25 9.53 1.88
CA ASP A 49 17.30 8.60 2.29
C ASP A 49 16.90 7.98 3.63
N PHE A 50 16.21 6.83 3.54
CA PHE A 50 15.67 6.16 4.71
C PHE A 50 16.77 5.44 5.49
N ARG A 51 17.82 4.97 4.82
CA ARG A 51 19.00 4.37 5.47
C ARG A 51 19.68 5.37 6.41
N ALA A 52 19.84 6.62 6.00
CA ALA A 52 20.36 7.66 6.88
C ALA A 52 19.48 7.87 8.13
N ILE A 53 18.15 7.83 7.95
CA ILE A 53 17.20 7.91 9.07
C ILE A 53 17.37 6.70 10.00
N THR A 54 17.38 5.47 9.48
CA THR A 54 17.46 4.26 10.31
C THR A 54 18.77 4.19 11.09
N VAL A 55 19.89 4.61 10.50
CA VAL A 55 21.18 4.76 11.21
C VAL A 55 21.06 5.78 12.34
N ALA A 56 20.52 6.97 12.07
CA ALA A 56 20.33 8.01 13.07
C ALA A 56 19.39 7.59 14.22
N GLN A 57 18.42 6.72 13.94
CA GLN A 57 17.49 6.17 14.94
C GLN A 57 18.02 4.93 15.68
N GLY A 58 19.25 4.51 15.39
CA GLY A 58 19.93 3.38 16.04
C GLY A 58 19.54 1.99 15.52
N LEU A 59 18.75 1.91 14.44
CA LEU A 59 18.35 0.65 13.81
C LEU A 59 19.47 0.04 12.94
N GLY A 60 20.43 0.86 12.50
CA GLY A 60 21.52 0.44 11.61
C GLY A 60 21.22 0.68 10.12
N SER A 61 22.20 0.38 9.26
CA SER A 61 22.10 0.55 7.79
C SER A 61 21.19 -0.49 7.13
N ASP A 62 21.07 -1.66 7.75
CA ASP A 62 20.38 -2.83 7.18
C ASP A 62 19.02 -3.04 7.85
N ALA A 63 18.43 -1.95 8.36
CA ALA A 63 17.13 -1.99 9.00
C ALA A 63 16.05 -2.50 8.03
N THR A 64 15.13 -3.30 8.55
CA THR A 64 14.01 -3.84 7.80
C THR A 64 12.77 -3.01 8.08
N ILE A 65 12.11 -2.51 7.04
CA ILE A 65 10.76 -1.95 7.14
C ILE A 65 9.79 -3.12 7.27
N GLU A 66 9.11 -3.26 8.39
CA GLU A 66 8.17 -4.34 8.64
C GLU A 66 6.77 -3.99 8.11
N ASN A 67 6.35 -2.73 8.27
CA ASN A 67 5.08 -2.22 7.78
C ASN A 67 5.15 -0.71 7.50
N LEU A 68 4.31 -0.23 6.59
CA LEU A 68 4.16 1.18 6.23
C LEU A 68 2.70 1.50 5.90
N GLU A 69 2.20 2.63 6.39
CA GLU A 69 0.84 3.09 6.11
C GLU A 69 0.78 4.62 5.97
N PHE A 70 -0.04 5.11 5.04
CA PHE A 70 -0.46 6.50 5.06
C PHE A 70 -1.61 6.69 6.05
N ALA A 71 -1.40 7.52 7.06
CA ALA A 71 -2.37 7.75 8.12
C ALA A 71 -2.96 9.17 8.03
N PRO A 72 -4.18 9.32 7.46
CA PRO A 72 -4.82 10.63 7.35
C PRO A 72 -5.31 11.14 8.70
N TYR A 73 -5.05 12.43 8.99
CA TYR A 73 -5.55 13.10 10.18
C TYR A 73 -5.73 14.60 9.96
N VAL A 74 -6.97 15.03 9.70
CA VAL A 74 -7.31 16.44 9.52
C VAL A 74 -8.19 16.90 10.67
N THR A 75 -7.79 17.94 11.40
CA THR A 75 -8.59 18.52 12.48
C THR A 75 -8.48 20.03 12.49
N GLY A 76 -9.59 20.72 12.75
CA GLY A 76 -9.64 22.18 12.75
C GLY A 76 -9.24 22.83 11.42
N GLY A 77 -9.33 22.10 10.29
CA GLY A 77 -8.88 22.56 8.98
C GLY A 77 -7.37 22.43 8.72
N THR A 78 -6.61 21.91 9.68
CA THR A 78 -5.17 21.65 9.55
C THR A 78 -4.94 20.16 9.31
N ASP A 79 -4.07 19.86 8.34
CA ASP A 79 -3.66 18.49 8.03
C ASP A 79 -2.43 18.07 8.85
N TYR A 80 -2.61 17.07 9.72
CA TYR A 80 -1.57 16.45 10.53
C TYR A 80 -1.21 15.05 10.04
N SER A 81 -1.66 14.64 8.87
CA SER A 81 -1.40 13.32 8.28
C SER A 81 0.09 12.98 8.25
N LYS A 82 0.40 11.69 8.33
CA LYS A 82 1.78 11.16 8.32
C LYS A 82 1.85 9.89 7.49
N VAL A 83 3.04 9.62 6.96
CA VAL A 83 3.42 8.26 6.56
C VAL A 83 4.08 7.60 7.76
N LEU A 84 3.45 6.54 8.26
CA LEU A 84 3.91 5.75 9.39
C LEU A 84 4.82 4.64 8.88
N VAL A 85 6.05 4.55 9.40
CA VAL A 85 6.98 3.48 9.04
C VAL A 85 7.43 2.76 10.30
N TYR A 86 7.06 1.49 10.44
CA TYR A 86 7.55 0.64 11.51
C TYR A 86 8.73 -0.18 11.01
N ALA A 87 9.89 0.01 11.63
CA ALA A 87 11.15 -0.61 11.22
C ALA A 87 11.89 -1.27 12.38
N THR A 88 12.63 -2.33 12.08
CA THR A 88 13.39 -3.16 13.00
C THR A 88 14.86 -3.25 12.58
N GLY A 89 15.77 -3.32 13.55
CA GLY A 89 17.21 -3.41 13.29
C GLY A 89 18.02 -3.24 14.57
N ASN A 90 19.22 -3.82 14.65
CA ASN A 90 20.09 -3.77 15.83
C ASN A 90 19.37 -4.09 17.16
N SER A 91 18.56 -5.16 17.17
CA SER A 91 17.76 -5.59 18.33
C SER A 91 16.79 -4.52 18.85
N THR A 92 16.45 -3.55 18.00
CA THR A 92 15.64 -2.39 18.31
C THR A 92 14.52 -2.25 17.28
N ASN A 93 13.42 -1.59 17.67
CA ASN A 93 12.34 -1.23 16.78
C ASN A 93 11.97 0.25 16.96
N ARG A 94 11.46 0.86 15.89
CA ARG A 94 11.03 2.27 15.88
C ARG A 94 9.79 2.45 15.01
N LEU A 95 8.90 3.31 15.46
CA LEU A 95 7.95 4.00 14.60
C LEU A 95 8.59 5.31 14.12
N ILE A 96 8.65 5.51 12.82
CA ILE A 96 9.18 6.72 12.19
C ILE A 96 8.01 7.41 11.48
N LEU A 97 7.85 8.71 11.73
CA LEU A 97 6.83 9.54 11.12
C LEU A 97 7.45 10.42 10.04
N LEU A 98 6.96 10.29 8.81
CA LEU A 98 7.38 11.09 7.67
C LEU A 98 6.28 12.04 7.20
N SER A 99 6.69 13.12 6.56
CA SER A 99 5.79 14.02 5.83
C SER A 99 5.11 13.29 4.66
N PRO A 100 3.78 13.34 4.50
CA PRO A 100 3.11 12.72 3.36
C PRO A 100 3.38 13.44 2.02
N GLU A 101 3.75 14.72 2.07
CA GLU A 101 4.07 15.51 0.88
C GLU A 101 5.52 15.32 0.44
N SER A 102 6.46 15.49 1.37
CA SER A 102 7.89 15.54 1.06
C SER A 102 8.68 14.28 1.44
N MET A 103 8.07 13.32 2.15
CA MET A 103 8.73 12.16 2.75
C MET A 103 9.82 12.51 3.78
N GLU A 104 10.00 13.78 4.13
CA GLU A 104 10.96 14.22 5.14
C GLU A 104 10.66 13.60 6.50
N TYR A 105 11.72 13.21 7.21
CA TYR A 105 11.64 12.83 8.62
C TYR A 105 11.02 13.94 9.47
N LYS A 106 10.00 13.61 10.25
CA LYS A 106 9.36 14.53 11.19
C LYS A 106 9.63 14.14 12.63
N PHE A 107 9.46 12.87 12.97
CA PHE A 107 9.58 12.45 14.37
C PHE A 107 9.73 10.93 14.52
N THR A 108 10.32 10.51 15.62
CA THR A 108 10.34 9.12 16.09
C THR A 108 9.80 9.10 17.52
N PRO A 109 8.54 8.67 17.73
CA PRO A 109 8.01 8.48 19.06
C PRO A 109 8.86 7.51 19.87
N THR A 110 9.11 7.86 21.13
CA THR A 110 9.84 7.02 22.07
C THR A 110 8.86 6.36 23.03
N GLY A 111 8.95 5.05 23.19
CA GLY A 111 8.06 4.30 24.07
C GLY A 111 8.21 2.80 23.86
N ALA A 112 7.72 2.02 24.82
CA ALA A 112 7.59 0.58 24.67
C ALA A 112 6.26 0.24 23.98
N GLY A 113 6.14 -0.96 23.39
CA GLY A 113 4.88 -1.46 22.86
C GLY A 113 4.61 -1.16 21.39
N PHE A 114 5.50 -0.45 20.69
CA PHE A 114 5.44 -0.34 19.24
C PHE A 114 5.69 -1.70 18.57
N THR A 115 4.79 -2.09 17.66
CA THR A 115 4.89 -3.30 16.84
C THR A 115 4.39 -3.01 15.42
N ARG A 116 4.39 -4.02 14.54
CA ARG A 116 4.00 -3.89 13.12
C ARG A 116 2.54 -3.53 12.87
N ALA A 117 1.68 -3.54 13.90
CA ALA A 117 0.28 -3.15 13.78
C ALA A 117 0.18 -1.63 13.61
N LEU A 118 0.06 -1.16 12.37
CA LEU A 118 -0.15 0.25 12.03
C LEU A 118 -1.63 0.48 11.71
N ALA A 119 -2.17 1.64 12.10
CA ALA A 119 -3.48 2.11 11.64
C ALA A 119 -3.63 3.62 11.91
N SER A 120 -4.38 4.31 11.06
CA SER A 120 -4.98 5.61 11.42
C SER A 120 -6.21 5.44 12.32
N VAL A 121 -6.34 6.26 13.36
CA VAL A 121 -7.41 6.17 14.36
C VAL A 121 -7.98 7.53 14.76
N SER A 122 -9.17 7.59 15.35
CA SER A 122 -9.85 8.89 15.61
C SER A 122 -9.05 9.88 16.44
N ASN A 123 -8.27 9.37 17.39
CA ASN A 123 -7.47 10.17 18.31
C ASN A 123 -5.97 10.11 18.00
N GLY A 124 -5.57 9.50 16.88
CA GLY A 124 -4.18 9.53 16.45
C GLY A 124 -3.72 8.42 15.53
N PHE A 125 -2.50 7.96 15.76
CA PHE A 125 -1.85 6.92 14.96
C PHE A 125 -1.55 5.70 15.84
N LEU A 126 -2.16 4.56 15.53
CA LEU A 126 -1.87 3.31 16.19
C LEU A 126 -0.55 2.73 15.69
N CYS A 127 0.30 2.31 16.61
CA CYS A 127 1.44 1.45 16.33
C CYS A 127 1.63 0.47 17.48
N GLY A 128 1.33 -0.80 17.25
CA GLY A 128 1.27 -1.81 18.31
C GLY A 128 0.27 -1.41 19.40
N THR A 129 0.71 -1.45 20.66
CA THR A 129 -0.14 -1.09 21.81
C THR A 129 -0.07 0.40 22.16
N GLN A 130 0.42 1.25 21.27
CA GLN A 130 0.54 2.69 21.48
C GLN A 130 -0.31 3.45 20.46
N ILE A 131 -0.90 4.56 20.89
CA ILE A 131 -1.49 5.58 20.03
C ILE A 131 -0.64 6.82 20.17
N VAL A 132 -0.16 7.33 19.05
CA VAL A 132 0.62 8.56 18.96
C VAL A 132 -0.33 9.71 18.65
N ASP A 133 -0.26 10.78 19.44
CA ASP A 133 -0.99 12.01 19.20
C ASP A 133 -0.41 12.74 17.97
N PRO A 134 -1.19 12.98 16.89
CA PRO A 134 -0.70 13.65 15.68
C PRO A 134 -0.31 15.11 15.91
N LEU A 135 -0.94 15.78 16.89
CA LEU A 135 -0.68 17.18 17.20
C LEU A 135 0.60 17.32 18.04
N ASN A 136 0.90 16.32 18.86
CA ASN A 136 2.13 16.24 19.62
C ASN A 136 2.68 14.81 19.63
N PRO A 137 3.46 14.40 18.62
CA PRO A 137 3.93 13.02 18.47
C PRO A 137 4.81 12.48 19.60
N GLY A 138 5.27 13.34 20.51
CA GLY A 138 5.95 12.92 21.74
C GLY A 138 4.99 12.33 22.79
N ASN A 139 3.70 12.63 22.69
CA ASN A 139 2.66 12.09 23.56
C ASN A 139 2.15 10.77 22.99
N THR A 140 2.29 9.70 23.78
CA THR A 140 1.69 8.40 23.48
C THR A 140 0.73 8.00 24.58
N SER A 141 -0.36 7.33 24.18
CA SER A 141 -1.29 6.68 25.11
C SER A 141 -1.33 5.18 24.84
N ALA A 142 -1.54 4.38 25.88
CA ALA A 142 -1.74 2.95 25.70
C ALA A 142 -3.03 2.66 24.92
N SER A 143 -2.93 1.68 24.04
CA SER A 143 -3.97 1.13 23.14
C SER A 143 -4.32 -0.31 23.57
N PRO A 144 -5.13 -1.11 22.84
CA PRO A 144 -5.70 -2.36 23.36
C PRO A 144 -4.68 -3.33 23.95
N ILE A 145 -5.16 -4.03 24.98
CA ILE A 145 -4.46 -5.16 25.57
C ILE A 145 -4.69 -6.37 24.65
N TRP A 146 -3.73 -6.65 23.76
CA TRP A 146 -3.67 -7.92 23.03
C TRP A 146 -2.81 -8.93 23.78
N THR A 147 -3.25 -10.18 23.81
CA THR A 147 -2.47 -11.30 24.39
C THR A 147 -1.15 -11.55 23.65
N ASN A 148 -1.06 -11.21 22.36
CA ASN A 148 0.19 -11.24 21.59
C ASN A 148 0.25 -10.11 20.55
N ALA A 149 0.72 -8.93 20.95
CA ALA A 149 0.79 -7.74 20.10
C ALA A 149 1.78 -7.84 18.91
N THR A 150 2.68 -8.83 18.89
CA THR A 150 3.74 -8.92 17.87
C THR A 150 3.22 -9.45 16.53
N SER A 151 2.14 -10.22 16.55
CA SER A 151 1.56 -10.85 15.37
C SER A 151 0.33 -10.12 14.83
N VAL A 152 -0.23 -9.21 15.63
CA VAL A 152 -1.44 -8.45 15.30
C VAL A 152 -1.22 -7.61 14.04
N ARG A 153 -2.18 -7.67 13.13
CA ARG A 153 -2.37 -6.67 12.07
C ARG A 153 -3.69 -5.95 12.34
N VAL A 154 -3.68 -4.64 12.12
CA VAL A 154 -4.87 -3.80 12.24
C VAL A 154 -5.04 -3.11 10.91
N PHE A 155 -6.29 -3.03 10.47
CA PHE A 155 -6.66 -2.44 9.20
C PHE A 155 -7.86 -1.54 9.43
N ARG A 156 -7.85 -0.31 8.90
CA ARG A 156 -8.97 0.61 9.03
C ARG A 156 -9.94 0.37 7.87
N VAL A 157 -11.12 -0.14 8.17
CA VAL A 157 -12.20 -0.39 7.19
C VAL A 157 -13.30 0.67 7.25
N GLY A 158 -13.22 1.58 8.22
CA GLY A 158 -14.22 2.60 8.46
C GLY A 158 -14.10 3.81 7.53
N ASN A 159 -15.24 4.30 7.05
CA ASN A 159 -15.33 5.57 6.33
C ASN A 159 -14.63 6.69 7.14
N PRO A 160 -13.70 7.45 6.52
CA PRO A 160 -12.90 8.43 7.22
C PRO A 160 -13.69 9.57 7.86
N VAL A 161 -14.93 9.79 7.40
CA VAL A 161 -15.85 10.84 7.87
C VAL A 161 -16.81 10.35 8.96
N THR A 162 -17.29 9.10 8.89
CA THR A 162 -18.45 8.65 9.69
C THR A 162 -18.14 7.64 10.80
N GLY A 163 -16.93 7.06 10.88
CA GLY A 163 -16.57 6.27 12.06
C GLY A 163 -15.66 5.07 11.81
N LEU A 164 -15.00 4.69 12.90
CA LEU A 164 -13.83 3.82 13.00
C LEU A 164 -14.24 2.36 13.07
N ASN A 165 -14.03 1.65 11.98
CA ASN A 165 -14.20 0.21 11.94
C ASN A 165 -12.83 -0.38 11.66
N TYR A 166 -12.45 -1.41 12.43
CA TYR A 166 -11.17 -2.06 12.24
C TYR A 166 -11.33 -3.55 12.02
N VAL A 167 -10.48 -4.08 11.15
CA VAL A 167 -10.22 -5.50 11.09
C VAL A 167 -8.92 -5.74 11.83
N VAL A 168 -8.98 -6.57 12.85
CA VAL A 168 -7.84 -6.99 13.64
C VAL A 168 -7.59 -8.45 13.35
N ASP A 169 -6.41 -8.78 12.89
CA ASP A 169 -5.98 -10.15 12.74
C ASP A 169 -4.93 -10.45 13.81
N PRO A 170 -5.33 -11.01 14.97
CA PRO A 170 -4.40 -11.23 16.08
C PRO A 170 -3.48 -12.44 15.89
N ASN A 171 -3.79 -13.36 14.96
CA ASN A 171 -3.10 -14.65 14.88
C ASN A 171 -2.61 -15.04 13.47
N SER A 172 -2.86 -14.24 12.43
CA SER A 172 -2.45 -14.45 11.02
C SER A 172 -2.86 -15.75 10.35
N SER A 173 -3.40 -16.73 11.07
CA SER A 173 -3.47 -18.10 10.59
C SER A 173 -4.87 -18.64 10.32
N LEU A 174 -5.95 -18.14 10.93
CA LEU A 174 -7.25 -18.83 10.81
C LEU A 174 -8.52 -17.97 10.77
N GLN A 175 -8.57 -16.75 11.32
CA GLN A 175 -9.82 -15.98 11.45
C GLN A 175 -9.56 -14.47 11.39
N GLY A 176 -10.34 -13.75 10.57
CA GLY A 176 -10.40 -12.29 10.66
C GLY A 176 -11.19 -11.92 11.92
N ILE A 177 -10.55 -11.29 12.91
CA ILE A 177 -11.33 -10.70 14.00
C ILE A 177 -11.77 -9.33 13.55
N PHE A 178 -13.08 -9.17 13.54
CA PHE A 178 -13.70 -7.92 13.20
C PHE A 178 -13.99 -7.21 14.51
N ALA A 179 -13.38 -6.05 14.73
CA ALA A 179 -13.50 -5.35 16.00
C ALA A 179 -13.82 -3.89 15.73
N GLU A 180 -15.05 -3.50 16.05
CA GLU A 180 -15.39 -2.10 16.19
C GLU A 180 -14.80 -1.58 17.51
N TYR A 181 -13.83 -0.68 17.43
CA TYR A 181 -13.33 0.04 18.59
C TYR A 181 -13.96 1.43 18.60
N PRO A 182 -14.80 1.77 19.60
CA PRO A 182 -15.22 3.15 19.76
C PRO A 182 -13.98 4.00 20.07
N SER A 183 -13.98 5.22 19.52
CA SER A 183 -12.93 6.27 19.42
C SER A 183 -11.86 6.51 20.50
N ALA A 184 -11.82 5.74 21.59
CA ALA A 184 -10.86 5.87 22.67
C ALA A 184 -9.92 4.66 22.85
N TRP A 185 -10.04 3.58 22.03
CA TRP A 185 -9.21 2.36 22.17
C TRP A 185 -9.16 1.78 23.61
N GLY A 186 -10.17 2.11 24.42
CA GLY A 186 -10.31 1.66 25.79
C GLY A 186 -10.77 0.21 25.87
N ALA A 187 -10.67 -0.37 27.07
CA ALA A 187 -11.17 -1.71 27.33
C ALA A 187 -12.71 -1.75 27.26
N ALA A 188 -13.29 -2.06 26.09
CA ALA A 188 -14.68 -2.48 25.97
C ALA A 188 -14.95 -3.29 24.69
N THR A 189 -15.53 -4.48 24.89
CA THR A 189 -16.23 -5.42 23.96
C THR A 189 -15.78 -5.47 22.49
N VAL A 190 -14.98 -6.49 22.16
CA VAL A 190 -14.82 -6.98 20.77
C VAL A 190 -16.14 -7.62 20.32
N SER A 191 -16.61 -7.24 19.13
CA SER A 191 -17.91 -7.63 18.55
C SER A 191 -17.71 -8.42 17.25
N VAL A 192 -17.83 -9.75 17.36
CA VAL A 192 -17.93 -10.75 16.26
C VAL A 192 -16.63 -11.24 15.61
N THR A 193 -16.37 -12.54 15.71
CA THR A 193 -15.41 -13.27 14.86
C THR A 193 -16.13 -13.73 13.59
N ARG A 194 -15.54 -13.51 12.40
CA ARG A 194 -16.09 -14.03 11.14
C ARG A 194 -15.01 -14.75 10.33
N ASP A 195 -15.43 -15.84 9.71
CA ASP A 195 -14.63 -16.52 8.70
C ASP A 195 -14.87 -15.93 7.31
N PHE A 196 -13.90 -16.08 6.42
CA PHE A 196 -14.03 -15.63 5.03
C PHE A 196 -15.06 -16.44 4.25
N ASP A 197 -15.18 -17.74 4.55
CA ASP A 197 -16.06 -18.70 3.88
C ASP A 197 -16.46 -19.75 4.94
N SER A 198 -17.43 -20.60 4.61
CA SER A 198 -17.85 -21.78 5.35
C SER A 198 -16.71 -22.72 5.77
N LEU A 199 -15.61 -22.74 5.00
CA LEU A 199 -14.39 -23.47 5.32
C LEU A 199 -13.45 -22.61 6.17
N VAL A 200 -13.46 -22.88 7.48
CA VAL A 200 -12.61 -22.22 8.48
C VAL A 200 -11.13 -22.37 8.11
N GLY A 201 -10.38 -21.27 8.21
CA GLY A 201 -8.92 -21.28 8.06
C GLY A 201 -8.37 -21.47 6.65
N ASN A 202 -9.22 -21.41 5.61
CA ASN A 202 -8.79 -21.59 4.22
C ASN A 202 -8.19 -20.33 3.57
N PHE A 203 -8.23 -19.20 4.28
CA PHE A 203 -7.86 -17.90 3.77
C PHE A 203 -6.93 -17.17 4.75
N THR A 204 -5.91 -16.50 4.21
CA THR A 204 -5.10 -15.51 4.92
C THR A 204 -5.57 -14.12 4.55
N LEU A 205 -5.92 -13.30 5.54
CA LEU A 205 -6.15 -11.87 5.33
C LEU A 205 -4.86 -11.23 4.81
N LEU A 206 -4.93 -10.48 3.71
CA LEU A 206 -3.79 -9.71 3.22
C LEU A 206 -3.97 -8.23 3.54
N ASP A 207 -5.16 -7.70 3.30
CA ASP A 207 -5.47 -6.28 3.44
C ASP A 207 -6.96 -6.04 3.73
N SER A 208 -7.30 -4.88 4.31
CA SER A 208 -8.69 -4.45 4.52
C SER A 208 -8.77 -2.93 4.58
N ASP A 209 -9.69 -2.33 3.84
CA ASP A 209 -9.82 -0.87 3.82
C ASP A 209 -11.22 -0.40 3.36
N PHE A 210 -11.51 0.89 3.53
CA PHE A 210 -12.65 1.56 2.92
C PHE A 210 -12.35 1.98 1.47
N ALA A 211 -12.08 1.01 0.59
CA ALA A 211 -11.69 1.28 -0.81
C ALA A 211 -12.89 1.34 -1.79
N ASN A 212 -13.84 0.41 -1.70
CA ASN A 212 -15.03 0.39 -2.57
C ASN A 212 -16.30 0.21 -1.73
N GLY A 213 -16.30 0.91 -0.59
CA GLY A 213 -17.05 0.50 0.59
C GLY A 213 -16.16 -0.29 1.55
N TYR A 214 -16.77 -1.05 2.44
CA TYR A 214 -16.08 -1.82 3.47
C TYR A 214 -15.49 -3.09 2.83
N SER A 215 -14.19 -3.11 2.58
CA SER A 215 -13.52 -4.12 1.77
C SER A 215 -12.54 -4.98 2.58
N VAL A 216 -12.46 -6.26 2.22
CA VAL A 216 -11.40 -7.19 2.67
C VAL A 216 -10.77 -7.89 1.48
N LEU A 217 -9.48 -8.18 1.59
CA LEU A 217 -8.67 -8.90 0.63
C LEU A 217 -8.00 -10.08 1.33
N SER A 218 -8.07 -11.24 0.70
CA SER A 218 -7.48 -12.46 1.24
C SER A 218 -6.83 -13.30 0.15
N ARG A 219 -5.89 -14.17 0.55
CA ARG A 219 -5.37 -15.25 -0.29
C ARG A 219 -5.91 -16.59 0.18
N ARG A 220 -6.39 -17.42 -0.74
CA ARG A 220 -6.82 -18.78 -0.44
C ARG A 220 -5.63 -19.73 -0.43
N HIS A 221 -5.50 -20.57 0.58
CA HIS A 221 -4.35 -21.47 0.73
C HIS A 221 -4.28 -22.55 -0.36
N SER A 222 -5.44 -23.08 -0.77
CA SER A 222 -5.50 -24.22 -1.69
C SER A 222 -4.99 -23.94 -3.10
N ASN A 223 -5.05 -22.68 -3.55
CA ASN A 223 -4.66 -22.29 -4.91
C ASN A 223 -3.79 -21.02 -4.98
N GLY A 224 -3.50 -20.39 -3.84
CA GLY A 224 -2.70 -19.17 -3.77
C GLY A 224 -3.34 -17.95 -4.44
N GLN A 225 -4.61 -18.00 -4.82
CA GLN A 225 -5.29 -16.90 -5.50
C GLN A 225 -5.83 -15.88 -4.49
N GLY A 226 -5.86 -14.61 -4.91
CA GLY A 226 -6.48 -13.51 -4.23
C GLY A 226 -7.98 -13.44 -4.47
N TYR A 227 -8.69 -13.03 -3.41
CA TYR A 227 -10.14 -12.87 -3.38
C TYR A 227 -10.49 -11.66 -2.52
N THR A 228 -11.40 -10.83 -3.02
CA THR A 228 -11.93 -9.68 -2.28
C THR A 228 -13.42 -9.73 -2.16
N ALA A 229 -13.93 -9.14 -1.08
CA ALA A 229 -15.33 -8.79 -0.93
C ALA A 229 -15.45 -7.36 -0.44
N THR A 230 -16.44 -6.64 -0.96
CA THR A 230 -16.77 -5.30 -0.50
C THR A 230 -18.26 -5.12 -0.27
N PHE A 231 -18.60 -4.28 0.71
CA PHE A 231 -19.95 -4.07 1.20
C PHE A 231 -20.25 -2.57 1.23
N ALA A 232 -21.45 -2.19 0.80
CA ALA A 232 -21.84 -0.79 0.68
C ALA A 232 -22.02 -0.07 2.02
N SER A 233 -22.18 -0.78 3.14
CA SER A 233 -22.38 -0.19 4.47
C SER A 233 -21.79 -1.05 5.58
N ALA A 234 -21.46 -0.40 6.71
CA ALA A 234 -21.01 -1.09 7.92
C ALA A 234 -22.03 -2.14 8.36
N ALA A 235 -23.32 -1.83 8.31
CA ALA A 235 -24.38 -2.76 8.70
C ALA A 235 -24.34 -4.07 7.89
N LEU A 236 -24.09 -3.98 6.57
CA LEU A 236 -23.96 -5.17 5.71
C LEU A 236 -22.63 -5.90 5.95
N PHE A 237 -21.55 -5.14 6.17
CA PHE A 237 -20.25 -5.66 6.57
C PHE A 237 -20.29 -6.35 7.95
N TRP A 238 -21.23 -5.98 8.81
CA TRP A 238 -21.36 -6.48 10.18
C TRP A 238 -22.55 -7.42 10.43
N ALA A 239 -23.33 -7.74 9.40
CA ALA A 239 -24.54 -8.54 9.53
C ALA A 239 -24.32 -10.03 9.96
N GLY A 240 -23.08 -10.45 10.23
CA GLY A 240 -22.72 -11.82 10.61
C GLY A 240 -22.52 -12.77 9.41
N GLY A 241 -22.23 -14.04 9.69
CA GLY A 241 -21.94 -15.06 8.68
C GLY A 241 -20.55 -14.92 8.05
N THR A 242 -20.32 -15.59 6.92
CA THR A 242 -19.03 -15.58 6.22
C THR A 242 -18.96 -14.42 5.22
N VAL A 243 -17.75 -13.92 4.94
CA VAL A 243 -17.55 -12.74 4.09
C VAL A 243 -17.94 -13.05 2.64
N PHE A 244 -17.44 -14.14 2.08
CA PHE A 244 -17.58 -14.51 0.68
C PHE A 244 -18.89 -15.22 0.34
N ASP A 245 -19.65 -15.74 1.31
CA ASP A 245 -20.98 -16.30 1.02
C ASP A 245 -22.08 -15.25 1.07
N SER A 246 -21.78 -14.05 1.58
CA SER A 246 -22.77 -12.97 1.66
C SER A 246 -23.25 -12.56 0.26
N ALA A 247 -24.57 -12.56 0.06
CA ALA A 247 -25.21 -12.06 -1.16
C ALA A 247 -25.14 -10.53 -1.29
N ALA A 248 -24.87 -9.83 -0.19
CA ALA A 248 -24.71 -8.38 -0.16
C ALA A 248 -23.30 -7.92 -0.56
N ALA A 249 -22.34 -8.85 -0.67
CA ALA A 249 -20.97 -8.55 -1.03
C ALA A 249 -20.80 -8.48 -2.55
N ILE A 250 -20.13 -7.43 -3.03
CA ILE A 250 -19.52 -7.43 -4.36
C ILE A 250 -18.21 -8.20 -4.24
N LYS A 251 -18.05 -9.25 -5.04
CA LYS A 251 -16.92 -10.19 -4.96
C LYS A 251 -16.02 -10.02 -6.18
N THR A 252 -14.71 -10.05 -5.96
CA THR A 252 -13.72 -10.03 -7.04
C THR A 252 -12.73 -11.16 -6.83
N GLY A 253 -12.42 -11.90 -7.88
CA GLY A 253 -11.48 -13.03 -7.85
C GLY A 253 -12.06 -14.28 -8.49
N PRO A 254 -11.23 -15.34 -8.67
CA PRO A 254 -9.82 -15.40 -8.31
C PRO A 254 -8.91 -14.49 -9.14
N PHE A 255 -7.80 -14.03 -8.56
CA PHE A 255 -6.70 -13.43 -9.31
C PHE A 255 -5.32 -13.85 -8.74
N PRO A 256 -4.26 -13.89 -9.55
CA PRO A 256 -2.92 -14.25 -9.07
C PRO A 256 -2.41 -13.32 -7.96
N VAL A 257 -1.86 -13.91 -6.89
CA VAL A 257 -1.13 -13.20 -5.84
C VAL A 257 0.17 -13.96 -5.56
N ALA A 258 1.30 -13.30 -5.80
CA ALA A 258 2.61 -13.80 -5.43
C ALA A 258 3.09 -13.16 -4.14
N ASP A 259 3.84 -13.93 -3.34
CA ASP A 259 4.56 -13.45 -2.14
C ASP A 259 3.68 -12.77 -1.08
N ASP A 260 2.38 -13.08 -1.04
CA ASP A 260 1.39 -12.43 -0.17
C ASP A 260 1.29 -10.91 -0.38
N LEU A 261 1.68 -10.42 -1.57
CA LEU A 261 1.71 -9.00 -1.93
C LEU A 261 0.47 -8.62 -2.75
N ALA A 262 -0.55 -8.12 -2.05
CA ALA A 262 -1.72 -7.53 -2.67
C ALA A 262 -2.37 -6.49 -1.74
N TRP A 263 -3.02 -5.49 -2.35
CA TRP A 263 -3.56 -4.31 -1.66
C TRP A 263 -4.91 -3.90 -2.24
N LEU A 264 -5.70 -3.22 -1.42
CA LEU A 264 -6.99 -2.65 -1.78
C LEU A 264 -6.84 -1.20 -2.22
N THR A 265 -7.44 -0.86 -3.36
CA THR A 265 -7.58 0.53 -3.81
C THR A 265 -8.97 0.81 -4.36
N ASP A 266 -9.42 2.06 -4.35
CA ASP A 266 -10.69 2.51 -4.94
C ASP A 266 -10.80 2.07 -6.40
N GLY A 267 -9.69 2.12 -7.14
CA GLY A 267 -9.60 1.71 -8.53
C GLY A 267 -9.64 0.20 -8.78
N GLY A 268 -9.58 -0.64 -7.74
CA GLY A 268 -9.49 -2.10 -7.86
C GLY A 268 -8.47 -2.71 -6.91
N PRO A 269 -8.57 -4.00 -6.55
CA PRO A 269 -7.46 -4.67 -5.90
C PRO A 269 -6.24 -4.73 -6.83
N VAL A 270 -5.08 -4.49 -6.25
CA VAL A 270 -3.77 -4.58 -6.91
C VAL A 270 -3.04 -5.78 -6.33
N ALA A 271 -2.47 -6.63 -7.19
CA ALA A 271 -1.65 -7.75 -6.73
C ALA A 271 -0.34 -7.82 -7.49
N TYR A 272 0.70 -8.23 -6.78
CA TYR A 272 1.94 -8.66 -7.39
C TYR A 272 1.74 -10.03 -8.02
N SER A 273 2.15 -10.17 -9.27
CA SER A 273 2.05 -11.40 -10.05
C SER A 273 3.43 -11.74 -10.61
N ARG A 274 3.93 -12.92 -10.25
CA ARG A 274 5.13 -13.47 -10.88
C ARG A 274 4.80 -13.92 -12.29
N GLY A 275 5.56 -13.42 -13.27
CA GLY A 275 5.48 -13.92 -14.62
C GLY A 275 6.17 -15.27 -14.67
N ASP A 276 5.43 -16.36 -14.82
CA ASP A 276 5.97 -17.75 -14.80
C ASP A 276 6.83 -18.12 -16.05
N LYS A 277 7.35 -17.08 -16.73
CA LYS A 277 8.23 -16.99 -17.93
C LYS A 277 8.27 -15.55 -18.51
N GLY A 278 7.73 -14.57 -17.80
CA GLY A 278 7.57 -13.20 -18.26
C GLY A 278 7.98 -12.22 -17.17
N VAL A 279 7.96 -10.95 -17.52
CA VAL A 279 8.21 -9.85 -16.58
C VAL A 279 7.26 -9.95 -15.40
N ASN A 280 7.78 -9.79 -14.19
CA ASN A 280 6.98 -9.65 -12.98
C ASN A 280 6.11 -8.40 -13.09
N ARG A 281 4.90 -8.41 -12.54
CA ARG A 281 3.96 -7.31 -12.72
C ARG A 281 3.21 -6.96 -11.45
N LEU A 282 2.92 -5.68 -11.29
CA LEU A 282 1.82 -5.21 -10.48
C LEU A 282 0.58 -5.13 -11.37
N VAL A 283 -0.49 -5.80 -10.97
CA VAL A 283 -1.70 -5.95 -11.79
C VAL A 283 -2.89 -5.42 -11.02
N ARG A 284 -3.69 -4.56 -11.65
CA ARG A 284 -4.93 -4.03 -11.07
C ARG A 284 -6.13 -4.74 -11.69
N TYR A 285 -7.03 -5.23 -10.84
CA TYR A 285 -8.22 -5.97 -11.27
C TYR A 285 -9.49 -5.18 -11.06
N LYS A 286 -10.50 -5.45 -11.88
CA LYS A 286 -11.79 -4.77 -11.81
C LYS A 286 -12.67 -5.32 -10.70
N TRP A 287 -13.16 -4.44 -9.84
CA TRP A 287 -14.15 -4.75 -8.83
C TRP A 287 -15.38 -5.48 -9.41
N GLY A 288 -15.84 -6.52 -8.71
CA GLY A 288 -17.06 -7.25 -9.08
C GLY A 288 -16.89 -8.19 -10.28
N THR A 289 -15.66 -8.60 -10.59
CA THR A 289 -15.36 -9.52 -11.71
C THR A 289 -14.70 -10.82 -11.26
N GLY A 290 -14.81 -11.84 -12.10
CA GLY A 290 -14.42 -13.21 -11.78
C GLY A 290 -15.58 -13.99 -11.17
N ASP A 291 -15.34 -15.28 -10.92
CA ASP A 291 -16.34 -16.21 -10.41
C ASP A 291 -15.70 -17.15 -9.38
N PHE A 292 -16.22 -17.09 -8.16
CA PHE A 292 -15.74 -17.90 -7.03
C PHE A 292 -16.13 -19.37 -7.17
N THR A 293 -17.22 -19.66 -7.88
CA THR A 293 -17.77 -21.00 -8.07
C THR A 293 -17.10 -21.71 -9.24
N THR A 294 -17.00 -21.05 -10.39
CA THR A 294 -16.39 -21.65 -11.59
C THR A 294 -14.87 -21.49 -11.63
N GLY A 295 -14.32 -20.57 -10.83
CA GLY A 295 -12.90 -20.23 -10.85
C GLY A 295 -12.48 -19.35 -12.03
N ALA A 296 -13.44 -18.77 -12.76
CA ALA A 296 -13.13 -17.83 -13.84
C ALA A 296 -12.41 -16.59 -13.27
N PRO A 297 -11.25 -16.19 -13.81
CA PRO A 297 -10.43 -15.15 -13.22
C PRO A 297 -11.10 -13.78 -13.28
N ALA A 298 -10.76 -12.92 -12.32
CA ALA A 298 -11.10 -11.51 -12.36
C ALA A 298 -10.49 -10.82 -13.58
N GLN A 299 -11.15 -9.79 -14.06
CA GLN A 299 -10.69 -9.01 -15.21
C GLN A 299 -9.51 -8.12 -14.81
N GLU A 300 -8.36 -8.29 -15.47
CA GLU A 300 -7.25 -7.33 -15.43
C GLU A 300 -7.68 -6.02 -16.14
N ILE A 301 -7.47 -4.88 -15.47
CA ILE A 301 -7.69 -3.55 -16.05
C ILE A 301 -6.41 -3.10 -16.75
N ASP A 302 -5.31 -3.09 -15.99
CA ASP A 302 -3.98 -2.68 -16.43
C ASP A 302 -2.91 -3.32 -15.55
N SER A 303 -1.65 -3.21 -15.99
CA SER A 303 -0.50 -3.66 -15.22
C SER A 303 0.75 -2.81 -15.46
N LEU A 304 1.62 -2.81 -14.45
CA LEU A 304 2.95 -2.23 -14.48
C LEU A 304 3.98 -3.34 -14.35
N ALA A 305 4.92 -3.40 -15.30
CA ALA A 305 6.09 -4.26 -15.23
C ALA A 305 7.00 -3.87 -14.04
N PHE A 306 7.48 -4.86 -13.29
CA PHE A 306 8.17 -4.69 -12.00
C PHE A 306 9.19 -5.81 -11.76
N ASP A 307 10.43 -5.67 -12.23
CA ASP A 307 11.44 -6.74 -12.28
C ASP A 307 12.56 -6.64 -11.21
N GLU A 308 12.33 -5.95 -10.10
CA GLU A 308 13.40 -5.66 -9.13
C GLU A 308 13.26 -6.42 -7.82
N GLU A 309 14.11 -7.43 -7.62
CA GLU A 309 14.10 -8.27 -6.41
C GLU A 309 14.57 -7.52 -5.15
N ASP A 310 15.41 -6.49 -5.31
CA ASP A 310 15.91 -5.67 -4.20
C ASP A 310 14.95 -4.53 -3.81
N VAL A 311 13.88 -4.33 -4.58
CA VAL A 311 12.84 -3.35 -4.27
C VAL A 311 11.68 -4.04 -3.58
N ARG A 312 11.35 -3.53 -2.39
CA ARG A 312 10.20 -3.99 -1.63
C ARG A 312 9.02 -3.06 -1.83
N ILE A 313 7.94 -3.58 -2.39
CA ILE A 313 6.65 -2.89 -2.40
C ILE A 313 6.06 -2.98 -1.00
N LEU A 314 5.74 -1.82 -0.42
CA LEU A 314 5.35 -1.75 0.99
C LEU A 314 3.85 -1.59 1.16
N SER A 315 3.24 -0.64 0.45
CA SER A 315 1.85 -0.25 0.69
C SER A 315 1.27 0.55 -0.48
N PHE A 316 -0.06 0.51 -0.60
CA PHE A 316 -0.85 1.39 -1.45
C PHE A 316 -1.78 2.22 -0.58
N ASP A 317 -1.95 3.48 -0.93
CA ASP A 317 -2.98 4.32 -0.34
C ASP A 317 -4.37 3.84 -0.82
N PRO A 318 -5.40 3.75 0.05
CA PRO A 318 -6.71 3.22 -0.31
C PRO A 318 -7.38 3.98 -1.46
N SER A 319 -7.17 5.30 -1.58
CA SER A 319 -7.72 6.06 -2.71
C SER A 319 -7.13 5.65 -4.07
N GLY A 320 -6.03 4.87 -4.05
CA GLY A 320 -5.28 4.51 -5.25
C GLY A 320 -4.54 5.69 -5.87
N THR A 321 -4.30 6.76 -5.12
CA THR A 321 -3.51 7.91 -5.61
C THR A 321 -2.02 7.66 -5.46
N TRP A 322 -1.61 7.03 -4.35
CA TRP A 322 -0.21 6.88 -3.97
C TRP A 322 0.15 5.43 -3.63
N TRP A 323 1.43 5.11 -3.76
CA TRP A 323 2.00 3.86 -3.27
C TRP A 323 3.47 4.06 -2.88
N PHE A 324 3.99 3.11 -2.11
CA PHE A 324 5.29 3.24 -1.46
C PHE A 324 6.16 2.01 -1.72
N ILE A 325 7.41 2.25 -2.08
CA ILE A 325 8.42 1.20 -2.24
C ILE A 325 9.71 1.61 -1.53
N TYR A 326 10.45 0.62 -1.05
CA TYR A 326 11.78 0.80 -0.50
C TYR A 326 12.79 0.06 -1.37
N ASP A 327 13.74 0.81 -1.91
CA ASP A 327 14.87 0.24 -2.64
C ASP A 327 16.01 -0.02 -1.64
N ARG A 328 16.36 -1.30 -1.49
CA ARG A 328 17.42 -1.72 -0.57
C ARG A 328 18.81 -1.35 -1.08
N VAL A 329 19.01 -1.21 -2.39
CA VAL A 329 20.31 -0.92 -3.01
C VAL A 329 20.75 0.47 -2.63
N ASP A 330 19.94 1.48 -2.95
CA ASP A 330 20.24 2.88 -2.65
C ASP A 330 19.80 3.31 -1.23
N GLY A 331 18.99 2.50 -0.55
CA GLY A 331 18.51 2.76 0.80
C GLY A 331 17.42 3.83 0.87
N ARG A 332 16.74 4.12 -0.25
CA ARG A 332 15.73 5.18 -0.35
C ARG A 332 14.32 4.62 -0.26
N LEU A 333 13.47 5.37 0.44
CA LEU A 333 12.04 5.16 0.48
C LEU A 333 11.38 6.16 -0.48
N TYR A 334 10.53 5.64 -1.36
CA TYR A 334 9.88 6.42 -2.41
C TYR A 334 8.37 6.47 -2.19
N LYS A 335 7.78 7.64 -2.45
CA LYS A 335 6.34 7.84 -2.66
C LYS A 335 6.10 8.04 -4.15
N LEU A 336 5.18 7.26 -4.69
CA LEU A 336 4.91 7.21 -6.13
C LEU A 336 3.44 7.48 -6.41
N ARG A 337 3.15 8.15 -7.52
CA ARG A 337 1.83 8.17 -8.15
C ARG A 337 1.50 6.79 -8.67
N THR A 338 0.23 6.43 -8.68
CA THR A 338 -0.20 5.22 -9.38
C THR A 338 -0.06 5.37 -10.90
N TRP A 339 0.12 4.24 -11.60
CA TRP A 339 0.32 4.24 -13.05
C TRP A 339 -0.97 4.39 -13.85
N TRP A 340 -2.11 4.31 -13.17
CA TRP A 340 -3.42 4.60 -13.73
C TRP A 340 -3.86 6.02 -13.36
N LYS A 341 -4.77 6.59 -14.15
CA LYS A 341 -5.34 7.92 -13.92
C LYS A 341 -6.85 7.84 -13.74
#